data_AF-A0A9D9WRC8-F1
#
_entry.id   AF-A0A9D9WRC8-F1
#
_cell.length_a   1.000
_cell.length_b   1.000
_cell.length_c   1.000
_cell.angle_alpha   90.00
_cell.angle_beta   90.00
_cell.angle_gamma   90.00
#
_symmetry.space_group_name_H-M   'P 1'
#
loop_
_entity.id
_entity.type
_entity.pdbx_description
1 polymer ?
#
loop_
_entity_poly.entity_id
_entity_poly.type
_entity_poly.pdbx_seq_one_letter_code
_entity_poly.pdbx_strand_id
1 'polypeptide(L)'
;MNLQNVNHLVHAYKVAPWRIQRQWIGSAFVLVVVLAMVATLYLDVTSKAAIAGREIQDLTVAINSSRQTSADLQTEYAALTSTAVMRQRAVDLGFRPMKPQEMEYLIVAGYTDPKPEILSSAPLPQLSALSILPEYNESLLDWMDEKIALSSRGMR
;
A
#
# COMPACT_ATOMS: atom_id res chain seq x y z
N MET A 1 -1.13 89.24 -25.26
CA MET A 1 -1.54 88.00 -25.96
C MET A 1 -0.30 87.16 -26.17
N ASN A 2 -0.17 86.07 -25.40
CA ASN A 2 0.28 84.72 -25.78
C ASN A 2 0.90 83.99 -24.57
N LEU A 3 0.55 82.71 -24.44
CA LEU A 3 0.47 81.93 -23.20
C LEU A 3 1.83 81.35 -22.77
N GLN A 4 2.23 81.63 -21.51
CA GLN A 4 3.39 80.99 -20.90
C GLN A 4 3.03 79.61 -20.33
N ASN A 5 3.44 78.58 -21.07
CA ASN A 5 4.13 77.38 -20.61
C ASN A 5 3.49 76.54 -19.48
N VAL A 6 2.72 75.52 -19.88
CA VAL A 6 2.02 74.55 -19.01
C VAL A 6 2.92 73.44 -18.44
N ASN A 7 4.25 73.60 -18.43
CA ASN A 7 5.19 72.48 -18.19
C ASN A 7 5.57 72.23 -16.71
N HIS A 8 4.92 72.86 -15.74
CA HIS A 8 5.37 72.79 -14.33
C HIS A 8 4.59 71.82 -13.43
N LEU A 9 3.55 71.14 -13.94
CA LEU A 9 2.68 70.30 -13.09
C LEU A 9 3.07 68.81 -13.01
N VAL A 10 4.17 68.36 -13.62
CA VAL A 10 4.49 66.91 -13.73
C VAL A 10 5.64 66.44 -12.80
N HIS A 11 6.25 67.32 -12.01
CA HIS A 11 7.51 66.97 -11.32
C HIS A 11 7.39 66.35 -9.92
N ALA A 12 6.20 66.00 -9.44
CA ALA A 12 6.02 65.60 -8.04
C ALA A 12 5.36 64.23 -7.84
N TYR A 13 5.85 63.17 -8.49
CA TYR A 13 5.66 61.80 -7.97
C TYR A 13 6.64 60.77 -8.58
N LYS A 14 7.95 60.96 -8.39
CA LYS A 14 8.89 59.82 -8.50
C LYS A 14 9.06 59.23 -7.11
N VAL A 15 8.23 58.24 -6.78
CA VAL A 15 8.50 57.33 -5.66
C VAL A 15 9.94 56.80 -5.83
N ALA A 16 10.78 56.94 -4.80
CA ALA A 16 12.20 56.57 -4.88
C ALA A 16 12.35 55.13 -5.42
N PRO A 17 12.90 54.93 -6.64
CA PRO A 17 12.83 53.65 -7.36
C PRO A 17 13.56 52.49 -6.67
N TRP A 18 14.39 52.78 -5.67
CA TRP A 18 15.18 51.77 -4.94
C TRP A 18 14.37 50.83 -4.03
N ARG A 19 13.12 51.18 -3.69
CA ARG A 19 12.24 50.30 -2.90
C ARG A 19 11.68 49.16 -3.76
N ILE A 20 11.31 49.47 -4.99
CA ILE A 20 10.74 48.50 -5.96
C ILE A 20 11.81 47.49 -6.38
N GLN A 21 13.05 47.94 -6.57
CA GLN A 21 14.18 47.06 -6.88
C GLN A 21 14.48 46.05 -5.75
N ARG A 22 14.46 46.48 -4.49
CA ARG A 22 14.71 45.58 -3.35
C ARG A 22 13.55 44.63 -3.06
N GLN A 23 12.32 45.05 -3.31
CA GLN A 23 11.16 44.19 -3.16
C GLN A 23 11.14 43.05 -4.19
N TRP A 24 11.61 43.31 -5.42
CA TRP A 24 11.77 42.27 -6.44
C TRP A 24 12.81 41.22 -6.06
N ILE A 25 13.96 41.64 -5.52
CA ILE A 25 14.99 40.72 -5.02
C ILE A 25 14.45 39.87 -3.86
N GLY A 26 13.74 40.48 -2.92
CA GLY A 26 13.11 39.76 -1.80
C GLY A 26 12.06 38.77 -2.29
N SER A 27 11.20 39.16 -3.24
CA SER A 27 10.18 38.29 -3.83
C SER A 27 10.80 37.12 -4.61
N ALA A 28 11.87 37.37 -5.36
CA ALA A 28 12.59 36.32 -6.07
C ALA A 28 13.21 35.31 -5.09
N PHE A 29 13.78 35.79 -3.98
CA PHE A 29 14.33 34.91 -2.95
C PHE A 29 13.24 34.06 -2.29
N VAL A 30 12.10 34.65 -1.92
CA VAL A 30 10.95 33.91 -1.37
C VAL A 30 10.46 32.84 -2.34
N LEU A 31 10.34 33.16 -3.63
CA LEU A 31 9.95 32.19 -4.66
C LEU A 31 10.91 30.98 -4.70
N VAL A 32 12.22 31.24 -4.67
CA VAL A 32 13.24 30.18 -4.65
C VAL A 32 13.12 29.32 -3.39
N VAL A 33 12.91 29.92 -2.22
CA VAL A 33 12.73 29.18 -0.96
C VAL A 33 11.49 28.29 -1.02
N VAL A 34 10.37 28.80 -1.54
CA VAL A 34 9.13 28.02 -1.71
C VAL A 34 9.37 26.84 -2.65
N LEU A 35 10.02 27.06 -3.80
CA LEU A 35 10.36 25.99 -4.74
C LEU A 35 11.29 24.94 -4.11
N ALA A 36 12.29 25.38 -3.33
CA ALA A 36 13.20 24.48 -2.62
C ALA A 36 12.47 23.64 -1.56
N MET A 37 11.50 24.23 -0.85
CA MET A 37 10.68 23.52 0.12
C MET A 37 9.82 22.45 -0.55
N VAL A 38 9.16 22.77 -1.67
CA VAL A 38 8.38 21.80 -2.46
C VAL A 38 9.26 20.69 -3.00
N ALA A 39 10.44 21.02 -3.55
CA ALA A 39 11.39 20.03 -4.05
C ALA A 39 11.87 19.08 -2.95
N THR A 40 12.14 19.61 -1.75
CA THR A 40 12.56 18.80 -0.59
C THR A 40 11.46 17.84 -0.16
N LEU A 41 10.22 18.31 -0.06
CA LEU A 41 9.06 17.49 0.27
C LEU A 41 8.84 16.38 -0.78
N TYR A 42 8.91 16.74 -2.06
CA TYR A 42 8.77 15.78 -3.15
C TYR A 42 9.84 14.67 -3.08
N LEU A 43 11.08 15.03 -2.74
CA LEU A 43 12.18 14.07 -2.63
C LEU A 43 12.00 13.14 -1.42
N ASP A 44 11.55 13.66 -0.28
CA ASP A 44 11.30 12.87 0.94
C ASP A 44 10.15 11.86 0.73
N VAL A 45 9.03 12.32 0.15
CA VAL A 45 7.89 11.45 -0.19
C VAL A 45 8.30 10.37 -1.17
N THR A 46 9.04 10.73 -2.23
CA THR A 46 9.51 9.77 -3.23
C THR A 46 10.46 8.73 -2.63
N SER A 47 11.37 9.15 -1.75
CA SER A 47 12.30 8.24 -1.06
C SER A 47 11.55 7.26 -0.16
N LYS A 48 10.61 7.75 0.65
CA LYS A 48 9.79 6.90 1.53
C LYS A 48 8.96 5.90 0.73
N ALA A 49 8.37 6.33 -0.38
CA ALA A 49 7.63 5.44 -1.27
C ALA A 49 8.53 4.35 -1.88
N ALA A 50 9.76 4.69 -2.27
CA ALA A 50 10.72 3.73 -2.81
C ALA A 50 11.16 2.69 -1.75
N ILE A 51 11.40 3.12 -0.50
CA ILE A 51 11.77 2.23 0.61
C ILE A 51 10.62 1.28 0.93
N ALA A 52 9.40 1.81 1.11
CA ALA A 52 8.23 0.99 1.38
C ALA A 52 7.94 0.01 0.23
N GLY A 53 8.10 0.45 -1.03
CA GLY A 53 7.97 -0.40 -2.20
C GLY A 53 8.97 -1.57 -2.20
N ARG A 54 10.21 -1.34 -1.75
CA ARG A 54 11.21 -2.41 -1.61
C ARG A 54 10.86 -3.38 -0.49
N GLU A 55 10.43 -2.88 0.65
CA GLU A 55 10.00 -3.72 1.78
C GLU A 55 8.82 -4.63 1.38
N ILE A 56 7.84 -4.10 0.65
CA ILE A 56 6.72 -4.88 0.11
C ILE A 56 7.22 -6.00 -0.83
N GLN A 57 8.20 -5.70 -1.70
CA GLN A 57 8.78 -6.71 -2.58
C GLN A 57 9.48 -7.83 -1.78
N ASP A 58 10.29 -7.46 -0.78
CA ASP A 58 11.01 -8.43 0.05
C ASP A 58 10.03 -9.32 0.83
N LEU A 59 8.97 -8.74 1.41
CA LEU A 59 7.89 -9.49 2.07
C LEU A 59 7.14 -10.41 1.10
N THR A 60 6.87 -9.96 -0.11
CA THR A 60 6.20 -10.76 -1.15
C THR A 60 7.04 -11.96 -1.54
N VAL A 61 8.35 -11.78 -1.68
CA VAL A 61 9.31 -12.87 -1.94
C VAL A 61 9.28 -13.89 -0.79
N ALA A 62 9.30 -13.44 0.47
CA ALA A 62 9.24 -14.31 1.64
C ALA A 62 7.92 -15.12 1.71
N ILE A 63 6.78 -14.48 1.41
CA ILE A 63 5.47 -15.15 1.35
C ILE A 63 5.46 -16.22 0.26
N ASN A 64 5.95 -15.88 -0.92
CA ASN A 64 5.98 -16.81 -2.06
C ASN A 64 6.88 -18.02 -1.76
N SER A 65 8.06 -17.78 -1.19
CA SER A 65 8.95 -18.86 -0.72
C SER A 65 8.23 -19.79 0.25
N SER A 66 7.54 -19.26 1.25
CA SER A 66 6.84 -20.06 2.27
C SER A 66 5.68 -20.87 1.68
N ARG A 67 4.93 -20.27 0.75
CA ARG A 67 3.86 -20.95 0.01
C ARG A 67 4.39 -22.08 -0.85
N GLN A 68 5.50 -21.86 -1.54
CA GLN A 68 6.14 -22.88 -2.35
C GLN A 68 6.57 -24.07 -1.50
N THR A 69 7.26 -23.84 -0.38
CA THR A 69 7.65 -24.92 0.55
C THR A 69 6.44 -25.69 1.07
N SER A 70 5.34 -25.01 1.39
CA SER A 70 4.12 -25.66 1.88
C SER A 70 3.48 -26.54 0.79
N ALA A 71 3.45 -26.07 -0.46
CA ALA A 71 2.93 -26.82 -1.60
C ALA A 71 3.79 -28.05 -1.92
N ASP A 72 5.11 -27.92 -1.83
CA ASP A 72 6.06 -29.02 -2.03
C ASP A 72 5.84 -30.11 -0.97
N LEU A 73 5.76 -29.72 0.31
CA LEU A 73 5.47 -30.64 1.42
C LEU A 73 4.11 -31.31 1.24
N GLN A 74 3.07 -30.56 0.88
CA GLN A 74 1.74 -31.13 0.65
C GLN A 74 1.75 -32.17 -0.48
N THR A 75 2.52 -31.91 -1.54
CA THR A 75 2.71 -32.85 -2.66
C THR A 75 3.44 -34.12 -2.19
N GLU A 76 4.49 -33.98 -1.39
CA GLU A 76 5.22 -35.11 -0.82
C GLU A 76 4.33 -35.96 0.10
N TYR A 77 3.57 -35.32 1.00
CA TYR A 77 2.60 -35.99 1.85
C TYR A 77 1.55 -36.74 1.04
N ALA A 78 0.99 -36.11 0.00
CA ALA A 78 0.02 -36.75 -0.89
C ALA A 78 0.63 -37.96 -1.63
N ALA A 79 1.89 -37.86 -2.06
CA ALA A 79 2.59 -38.98 -2.70
C ALA A 79 2.77 -40.16 -1.73
N LEU A 80 3.23 -39.90 -0.50
CA LEU A 80 3.45 -40.92 0.53
C LEU A 80 2.15 -41.56 1.04
N THR A 81 1.08 -40.76 1.12
CA THR A 81 -0.26 -41.21 1.56
C THR A 81 -1.13 -41.69 0.41
N SER A 82 -0.60 -41.70 -0.82
CA SER A 82 -1.35 -42.16 -1.97
C SER A 82 -1.75 -43.63 -1.82
N THR A 83 -2.94 -43.96 -2.31
CA THR A 83 -3.47 -45.32 -2.28
C THR A 83 -2.54 -46.32 -2.96
N ALA A 84 -1.79 -45.89 -3.99
CA ALA A 84 -0.79 -46.71 -4.66
C ALA A 84 0.38 -47.07 -3.74
N VAL A 85 0.99 -46.09 -3.06
CA VAL A 85 2.11 -46.31 -2.13
C VAL A 85 1.65 -47.11 -0.90
N MET A 86 0.47 -46.80 -0.36
CA MET A 86 -0.11 -47.56 0.75
C MET A 86 -0.40 -49.02 0.37
N ARG A 87 -0.93 -49.26 -0.85
CA ARG A 87 -1.18 -50.62 -1.35
C ARG A 87 0.12 -51.38 -1.50
N GLN A 88 1.15 -50.77 -2.07
CA GLN A 88 2.46 -51.40 -2.22
C GLN A 88 3.03 -51.80 -0.86
N ARG A 89 3.01 -50.88 0.11
CA ARG A 89 3.46 -51.16 1.48
C ARG A 89 2.67 -52.29 2.13
N ALA A 90 1.36 -52.35 1.92
CA ALA A 90 0.54 -53.44 2.44
C ALA A 90 0.93 -54.79 1.82
N VAL A 91 1.18 -54.84 0.51
CA VAL A 91 1.66 -56.06 -0.16
C VAL A 91 3.04 -56.47 0.36
N ASP A 92 3.96 -55.54 0.56
CA ASP A 92 5.30 -55.80 1.09
C ASP A 92 5.26 -56.34 2.53
N LEU A 93 4.24 -55.95 3.31
CA LEU A 93 3.96 -56.48 4.65
C LEU A 93 3.24 -57.84 4.64
N GLY A 94 2.98 -58.41 3.46
CA GLY A 94 2.33 -59.71 3.28
C GLY A 94 0.80 -59.65 3.25
N PHE A 95 0.20 -58.46 3.23
CA PHE A 95 -1.24 -58.33 3.07
C PHE A 95 -1.65 -58.57 1.61
N ARG A 96 -2.82 -59.19 1.43
CA ARG A 96 -3.46 -59.42 0.13
C ARG A 96 -4.76 -58.64 0.04
N PRO A 97 -5.17 -58.20 -1.17
CA PRO A 97 -6.51 -57.65 -1.37
C PRO A 97 -7.59 -58.65 -0.91
N MET A 98 -8.53 -58.18 -0.09
CA MET A 98 -9.67 -59.00 0.35
C MET A 98 -10.62 -59.30 -0.82
N LYS A 99 -11.20 -60.50 -0.80
CA LYS A 99 -12.27 -60.85 -1.73
C LYS A 99 -13.63 -60.38 -1.17
N PRO A 100 -14.63 -60.09 -2.02
CA PRO A 100 -15.94 -59.60 -1.56
C PRO A 100 -16.66 -60.55 -0.59
N GLN A 101 -16.34 -61.84 -0.63
CA GLN A 101 -16.91 -62.90 0.21
C GLN A 101 -16.31 -62.94 1.63
N GLU A 102 -15.20 -62.23 1.86
CA GLU A 102 -14.49 -62.17 3.15
C GLU A 102 -14.84 -60.88 3.93
N MET A 103 -15.79 -60.07 3.46
CA MET A 103 -16.17 -58.80 4.08
C MET A 103 -17.16 -59.01 5.24
N GLU A 104 -16.72 -58.74 6.47
CA GLU A 104 -17.56 -58.70 7.66
C GLU A 104 -17.72 -57.26 8.13
N TYR A 105 -18.97 -56.78 8.24
CA TYR A 105 -19.28 -55.42 8.64
C TYR A 105 -19.54 -55.34 10.15
N LEU A 106 -18.68 -54.62 10.87
CA LEU A 106 -18.88 -54.32 12.28
C LEU A 106 -19.51 -52.92 12.43
N ILE A 107 -20.65 -52.85 13.11
CA ILE A 107 -21.27 -51.56 13.46
C ILE A 107 -20.55 -51.03 14.70
N VAL A 108 -19.73 -49.99 14.52
CA VAL A 108 -19.06 -49.32 15.64
C VAL A 108 -19.95 -48.20 16.16
N ALA A 109 -20.44 -48.35 17.39
CA ALA A 109 -21.24 -47.32 18.04
C ALA A 109 -20.42 -46.03 18.20
N GLY A 110 -20.93 -44.91 17.68
CA GLY A 110 -20.25 -43.61 17.68
C GLY A 110 -19.41 -43.30 16.44
N TYR A 111 -19.40 -44.17 15.42
CA TYR A 111 -18.79 -43.84 14.13
C TYR A 111 -19.54 -42.67 13.48
N THR A 112 -18.81 -41.59 13.20
CA THR A 112 -19.30 -40.43 12.46
C THR A 112 -18.59 -40.40 11.12
N ASP A 113 -19.35 -40.34 10.02
CA ASP A 113 -18.76 -40.27 8.70
C ASP A 113 -17.83 -39.06 8.60
N PRO A 114 -16.61 -39.21 8.04
CA PRO A 114 -15.73 -38.07 7.79
C PRO A 114 -16.48 -37.11 6.87
N LYS A 115 -16.97 -36.00 7.44
CA LYS A 115 -17.62 -34.96 6.64
C LYS A 115 -16.54 -34.42 5.71
N PRO A 116 -16.71 -34.43 4.39
CA PRO A 116 -15.73 -33.87 3.48
C PRO A 116 -15.52 -32.42 3.90
N GLU A 117 -14.28 -32.08 4.25
CA GLU A 117 -13.92 -30.73 4.63
C GLU A 117 -14.14 -29.86 3.38
N ILE A 118 -15.23 -29.09 3.37
CA ILE A 118 -15.56 -28.20 2.26
C ILE A 118 -14.53 -27.07 2.30
N LEU A 119 -13.42 -27.26 1.59
CA LEU A 119 -12.31 -26.29 1.51
C LEU A 119 -12.75 -24.92 0.94
N SER A 120 -13.94 -24.82 0.32
CA SER A 120 -14.54 -23.54 -0.10
C SER A 120 -15.01 -22.64 1.05
N SER A 121 -15.12 -23.16 2.28
CA SER A 121 -15.54 -22.34 3.44
C SER A 121 -14.37 -21.93 4.35
N ALA A 122 -13.12 -22.20 3.96
CA ALA A 122 -12.00 -21.52 4.59
C ALA A 122 -12.29 -20.01 4.47
N PRO A 123 -12.41 -19.28 5.59
CA PRO A 123 -12.56 -17.83 5.52
C PRO A 123 -11.38 -17.37 4.68
N LEU A 124 -11.66 -16.81 3.49
CA LEU A 124 -10.67 -15.96 2.83
C LEU A 124 -10.13 -15.07 3.95
N PRO A 125 -8.80 -14.95 4.12
CA PRO A 125 -8.28 -13.98 5.06
C PRO A 125 -9.07 -12.73 4.79
N GLN A 126 -9.88 -12.31 5.76
CA GLN A 126 -10.42 -10.97 5.71
C GLN A 126 -9.13 -10.18 5.73
N LEU A 127 -8.71 -9.74 4.53
CA LEU A 127 -7.98 -8.50 4.39
C LEU A 127 -8.95 -7.53 5.02
N SER A 128 -8.96 -7.47 6.36
CA SER A 128 -9.47 -6.36 7.13
C SER A 128 -8.78 -5.24 6.42
N ALA A 129 -9.53 -4.57 5.53
CA ALA A 129 -9.02 -3.52 4.69
C ALA A 129 -8.15 -2.73 5.64
N LEU A 130 -6.83 -2.71 5.38
CA LEU A 130 -5.85 -2.05 6.26
C LEU A 130 -6.61 -0.88 6.83
N SER A 131 -6.85 -0.83 8.15
CA SER A 131 -7.59 0.30 8.72
C SER A 131 -6.67 1.50 8.57
N ILE A 132 -6.59 2.01 7.35
CA ILE A 132 -5.85 3.19 7.00
C ILE A 132 -6.65 4.25 7.73
N LEU A 133 -5.99 4.88 8.71
CA LEU A 133 -6.58 6.01 9.40
C LEU A 133 -7.15 6.96 8.35
N PRO A 134 -8.35 7.54 8.57
CA PRO A 134 -8.99 8.39 7.56
C PRO A 134 -8.08 9.55 7.11
N GLU A 135 -7.15 10.00 7.95
CA GLU A 135 -6.10 10.98 7.58
C GLU A 135 -5.24 10.57 6.35
N TYR A 136 -5.11 9.27 6.06
CA TYR A 136 -4.40 8.77 4.88
C TYR A 136 -5.31 8.53 3.67
N ASN A 137 -6.62 8.72 3.80
CA ASN A 137 -7.56 8.72 2.68
C ASN A 137 -7.84 10.15 2.14
N GLU A 138 -7.42 11.16 2.89
CA GLU A 138 -7.62 12.55 2.51
C GLU A 138 -6.71 12.94 1.34
N SER A 139 -7.27 13.66 0.37
CA SER A 139 -6.48 14.22 -0.73
C SER A 139 -5.56 15.30 -0.18
N LEU A 140 -4.28 15.27 -0.54
CA LEU A 140 -3.31 16.31 -0.16
C LEU A 140 -3.78 17.72 -0.56
N LEU A 141 -4.62 17.84 -1.57
CA LEU A 141 -5.22 19.09 -2.01
C LEU A 141 -6.32 19.59 -1.05
N ASP A 142 -7.17 18.69 -0.54
CA ASP A 142 -8.21 19.03 0.44
C ASP A 142 -7.59 19.52 1.76
N TRP A 143 -6.60 18.78 2.27
CA TRP A 143 -5.86 19.18 3.47
C TRP A 143 -5.18 20.55 3.30
N MET A 144 -4.62 20.81 2.11
CA MET A 144 -3.95 22.07 1.81
C MET A 144 -4.94 23.23 1.75
N ASP A 145 -6.10 23.05 1.13
CA ASP A 145 -7.18 24.04 1.11
C ASP A 145 -7.67 24.36 2.53
N GLU A 146 -7.83 23.35 3.38
CA GLU A 146 -8.18 23.54 4.79
C GLU A 146 -7.13 24.38 5.54
N LYS A 147 -5.83 24.07 5.36
CA LYS A 147 -4.73 24.83 5.98
C LYS A 147 -4.68 26.29 5.51
N ILE A 148 -4.87 26.55 4.23
CA ILE A 148 -4.85 27.91 3.67
C ILE A 148 -6.09 28.69 4.17
N ALA A 149 -7.25 28.05 4.21
CA ALA A 149 -8.48 28.65 4.75
C ALA A 149 -8.31 29.03 6.23
N LEU A 150 -7.72 28.14 7.05
CA LEU A 150 -7.39 28.42 8.45
C LEU A 150 -6.42 29.59 8.63
N SER A 151 -5.39 29.68 7.79
CA SER A 151 -4.44 30.82 7.81
C SER A 151 -5.11 32.15 7.43
N SER A 152 -6.06 32.13 6.49
CA SER A 152 -6.76 33.35 6.06
C SER A 152 -7.76 33.86 7.09
N ARG A 153 -8.30 32.95 7.93
CA ARG A 153 -9.31 33.27 8.95
C ARG A 153 -8.70 33.86 10.24
N GLY A 154 -7.39 33.69 10.47
CA GLY A 154 -6.66 34.29 11.60
C GLY A 154 -6.24 35.76 11.40
N MET A 155 -6.60 36.39 10.28
CA MET A 155 -6.20 37.77 9.91
C MET A 155 -7.39 38.75 9.81
N ARG A 156 -8.50 38.46 10.52
CA ARG A 156 -9.61 39.40 10.76
C ARG A 156 -9.88 39.56 12.24
#